data_AF-A0AA42RDE6-F1
#
_entry.id   AF-A0AA42RDE6-F1
#
_cell.length_a   1.000
_cell.length_b   1.000
_cell.length_c   1.000
_cell.angle_alpha   90.00
_cell.angle_beta   90.00
_cell.angle_gamma   90.00
#
_symmetry.space_group_name_H-M   'P 1'
#
loop_
_entity.id
_entity.type
_entity.pdbx_description
1 polymer ?
#
loop_
_entity_poly.entity_id
_entity_poly.type
_entity_poly.pdbx_seq_one_letter_code
_entity_poly.pdbx_strand_id
1 'polypeptide(L)'
;CFMTAYGRGQEAAKRLLGAEFDGVLVTDQYAGYRFIDADQRQLCWAHVARNLVAIAESSEQCNQPIGARLVLLADAVFRTRHRWESGALSKQKYLRRLARYRQSWRSQLERGALLCSKRYRGRCQLLLRDDEMLWRFMTDDEIALTNNEAERALRGYVLWRKGSYGVWSHRGELFRQRILSLVETGKRLGRCPQEWLRAVVRA
;
A
#
# COMPACT_ATOMS: atom_id res chain seq x y z
N CYS A 1 7.36 -7.54 -12.61
CA CYS A 1 8.61 -8.29 -12.35
C CYS A 1 8.70 -8.60 -10.84
N PHE A 2 9.23 -9.75 -10.46
CA PHE A 2 9.41 -10.19 -9.07
C PHE A 2 10.89 -10.39 -8.78
N MET A 3 11.33 -9.93 -7.61
CA MET A 3 12.71 -10.07 -7.13
C MET A 3 12.72 -10.64 -5.72
N THR A 4 13.67 -11.53 -5.41
CA THR A 4 14.01 -11.91 -4.04
C THR A 4 15.35 -11.29 -3.70
N ALA A 5 15.45 -10.76 -2.49
CA ALA A 5 16.65 -10.17 -1.96
C ALA A 5 16.90 -10.74 -0.56
N TYR A 6 18.17 -10.83 -0.18
CA TYR A 6 18.58 -11.27 1.15
C TYR A 6 18.06 -10.33 2.25
N GLY A 7 17.98 -9.04 1.95
CA GLY A 7 17.47 -8.01 2.86
C GLY A 7 16.25 -7.31 2.28
N ARG A 8 15.51 -6.64 3.18
CA ARG A 8 14.37 -5.76 2.82
C ARG A 8 14.77 -4.30 2.66
N GLY A 9 16.06 -3.96 2.70
CA GLY A 9 16.54 -2.57 2.70
C GLY A 9 16.20 -1.80 1.43
N GLN A 10 16.46 -0.49 1.46
CA GLN A 10 16.22 0.45 0.36
C GLN A 10 16.86 0.00 -0.97
N GLU A 11 18.05 -0.59 -0.91
CA GLU A 11 18.77 -1.08 -2.10
C GLU A 11 18.00 -2.16 -2.87
N ALA A 12 17.21 -2.99 -2.17
CA ALA A 12 16.35 -3.97 -2.83
C ALA A 12 15.22 -3.28 -3.61
N ALA A 13 14.61 -2.24 -3.03
CA ALA A 13 13.55 -1.49 -3.70
C ALA A 13 14.10 -0.73 -4.92
N LYS A 14 15.25 -0.04 -4.80
CA LYS A 14 15.92 0.63 -5.93
C LYS A 14 16.21 -0.33 -7.08
N ARG A 15 16.77 -1.51 -6.77
CA ARG A 15 17.09 -2.51 -7.77
C ARG A 15 15.86 -3.06 -8.51
N LEU A 16 14.74 -3.22 -7.80
CA LEU A 16 13.50 -3.71 -8.39
C LEU A 16 12.85 -2.67 -9.31
N LEU A 17 12.85 -1.40 -8.90
CA LEU A 17 12.25 -0.31 -9.66
C LEU A 17 13.10 0.10 -10.87
N GLY A 18 14.43 0.03 -10.73
CA GLY A 18 15.35 0.54 -11.74
C GLY A 18 15.48 2.07 -11.68
N ALA A 19 16.38 2.61 -12.50
CA ALA A 19 16.64 4.05 -12.56
C ALA A 19 15.60 4.83 -13.38
N GLU A 20 14.82 4.15 -14.22
CA GLU A 20 13.91 4.75 -15.20
C GLU A 20 12.44 4.76 -14.73
N PHE A 21 12.17 4.42 -13.48
CA PHE A 21 10.79 4.42 -12.98
C PHE A 21 10.27 5.87 -12.83
N ASP A 22 9.21 6.21 -13.57
CA ASP A 22 8.58 7.55 -13.55
C ASP A 22 7.15 7.58 -12.97
N GLY A 23 6.59 6.41 -12.62
CA GLY A 23 5.20 6.27 -12.19
C GLY A 23 4.93 6.59 -10.72
N VAL A 24 3.71 6.31 -10.27
CA VAL A 24 3.31 6.43 -8.86
C VAL A 24 3.26 5.07 -8.17
N LEU A 25 3.94 4.96 -7.03
CA LEU A 25 3.93 3.73 -6.22
C LEU A 25 2.87 3.76 -5.12
N VAL A 26 2.01 2.74 -5.10
CA VAL A 26 1.11 2.50 -3.97
C VAL A 26 1.78 1.55 -2.98
N THR A 27 2.19 2.07 -1.82
CA THR A 27 3.03 1.35 -0.85
C THR A 27 2.45 1.41 0.55
N ASP A 28 2.88 0.53 1.45
CA ASP A 28 2.66 0.73 2.89
C ASP A 28 3.62 1.81 3.44
N GLN A 29 3.61 2.03 4.76
CA GLN A 29 4.53 2.96 5.43
C GLN A 29 5.96 2.39 5.60
N TYR A 30 6.37 1.45 4.74
CA TYR A 30 7.68 0.83 4.86
C TYR A 30 8.81 1.82 4.57
N ALA A 31 9.82 1.83 5.45
CA ALA A 31 10.93 2.77 5.37
C ALA A 31 11.83 2.56 4.15
N GLY A 32 11.81 1.37 3.54
CA GLY A 32 12.60 1.06 2.35
C GLY A 32 12.24 1.90 1.13
N TYR A 33 11.08 2.56 1.12
CA TYR A 33 10.61 3.45 0.05
C TYR A 33 10.78 4.95 0.35
N ARG A 34 11.50 5.33 1.43
CA ARG A 34 11.69 6.75 1.81
C ARG A 34 12.47 7.59 0.80
N PHE A 35 13.12 6.96 -0.17
CA PHE A 35 13.86 7.62 -1.24
C PHE A 35 13.01 7.98 -2.46
N ILE A 36 11.76 7.53 -2.47
CA ILE A 36 10.79 7.88 -3.48
C ILE A 36 10.17 9.20 -3.05
N ASP A 37 10.11 10.14 -3.99
CA ASP A 37 9.55 11.46 -3.74
C ASP A 37 8.05 11.37 -3.39
N ALA A 38 7.58 12.33 -2.62
CA ALA A 38 6.22 12.31 -2.07
C ALA A 38 5.15 12.39 -3.17
N ASP A 39 5.44 13.05 -4.28
CA ASP A 39 4.56 13.21 -5.43
C ASP A 39 4.45 11.95 -6.30
N GLN A 40 5.45 11.06 -6.24
CA GLN A 40 5.48 9.74 -6.88
C GLN A 40 5.00 8.61 -5.95
N ARG A 41 4.41 8.93 -4.79
CA ARG A 41 4.04 7.91 -3.80
C ARG A 41 2.63 8.11 -3.25
N GLN A 42 1.85 7.02 -3.28
CA GLN A 42 0.59 6.88 -2.58
C GLN A 42 0.76 5.91 -1.40
N LEU A 43 0.36 6.31 -0.20
CA LEU A 43 0.31 5.40 0.94
C LEU A 43 -0.99 4.58 0.93
N CYS A 44 -0.87 3.29 1.16
CA CYS A 44 -1.98 2.35 1.21
C CYS A 44 -2.87 2.64 2.42
N TRP A 45 -4.10 3.10 2.16
CA TRP A 45 -5.06 3.41 3.21
C TRP A 45 -5.45 2.20 4.07
N ALA A 46 -5.38 0.97 3.54
CA ALA A 46 -5.71 -0.22 4.32
C ALA A 46 -4.67 -0.50 5.43
N HIS A 47 -3.40 -0.16 5.19
CA HIS A 47 -2.37 -0.22 6.23
C HIS A 47 -2.53 0.90 7.25
N VAL A 48 -2.86 2.11 6.77
CA VAL A 48 -3.13 3.26 7.63
C VAL A 48 -4.31 2.95 8.54
N ALA A 49 -5.46 2.50 8.00
CA ALA A 49 -6.65 2.16 8.76
C ALA A 49 -6.38 1.12 9.87
N ARG A 50 -5.66 0.03 9.57
CA ARG A 50 -5.24 -0.96 10.58
C ARG A 50 -4.40 -0.33 11.70
N ASN A 51 -3.50 0.58 11.35
CA ASN A 51 -2.67 1.31 12.32
C ASN A 51 -3.49 2.26 13.20
N LEU A 52 -4.61 2.80 12.71
CA LEU A 52 -5.51 3.67 13.48
C LEU A 52 -6.34 2.86 14.49
N VAL A 53 -6.75 1.65 14.13
CA VAL A 53 -7.47 0.74 15.04
C VAL A 53 -6.64 0.49 16.30
N ALA A 54 -5.32 0.30 16.17
CA ALA A 54 -4.43 0.17 17.33
C ALA A 54 -4.40 1.41 18.25
N ILE A 55 -4.68 2.61 17.71
CA ILE A 55 -4.83 3.84 18.51
C ILE A 55 -6.19 3.83 19.21
N ALA A 56 -7.24 3.43 18.51
CA ALA A 56 -8.61 3.37 19.02
C ALA A 56 -8.77 2.33 20.13
N GLU A 57 -8.09 1.19 20.03
CA GLU A 57 -8.13 0.05 20.96
C GLU A 57 -6.97 0.08 21.97
N SER A 58 -6.26 1.20 22.05
CA SER A 58 -5.18 1.39 23.01
C SER A 58 -5.66 1.22 24.45
N SER A 59 -4.86 0.56 25.29
CA SER A 59 -5.11 0.48 26.74
C SER A 59 -5.05 1.84 27.43
N GLU A 60 -4.25 2.78 26.89
CA GLU A 60 -4.21 4.17 27.37
C GLU A 60 -5.42 4.95 26.83
N GLN A 61 -6.33 5.34 27.73
CA GLN A 61 -7.61 5.96 27.40
C GLN A 61 -7.48 7.30 26.64
N CYS A 62 -6.40 8.05 26.83
CA CYS A 62 -6.17 9.32 26.12
C CYS A 62 -6.08 9.17 24.59
N ASN A 63 -5.78 7.97 24.10
CA ASN A 63 -5.63 7.70 22.67
C ASN A 63 -6.96 7.38 21.98
N GLN A 64 -7.88 6.73 22.70
CA GLN A 64 -9.06 6.10 22.12
C GLN A 64 -9.98 7.09 21.37
N PRO A 65 -10.29 8.30 21.89
CA PRO A 65 -11.15 9.25 21.17
C PRO A 65 -10.54 9.73 19.84
N ILE A 66 -9.21 9.92 19.81
CA ILE A 66 -8.48 10.30 18.60
C ILE A 66 -8.51 9.15 17.60
N GLY A 67 -8.16 7.94 18.05
CA GLY A 67 -8.16 6.74 17.23
C GLY A 67 -9.54 6.46 16.62
N ALA A 68 -10.60 6.46 17.43
CA ALA A 68 -11.96 6.21 16.98
C ALA A 68 -12.41 7.20 15.90
N ARG A 69 -12.08 8.49 16.06
CA ARG A 69 -12.41 9.50 15.05
C ARG A 69 -11.62 9.32 13.76
N LEU A 70 -10.34 8.95 13.85
CA LEU A 70 -9.51 8.68 12.68
C LEU A 70 -9.98 7.43 11.93
N VAL A 71 -10.38 6.37 12.64
CA VAL A 71 -10.99 5.16 12.05
C VAL A 71 -12.27 5.52 11.30
N LEU A 72 -13.17 6.29 11.93
CA LEU A 72 -14.40 6.74 11.27
C LEU A 72 -14.13 7.52 9.97
N LEU A 73 -13.09 8.37 9.96
CA LEU A 73 -12.68 9.11 8.76
C LEU A 73 -12.11 8.18 7.68
N ALA A 74 -11.27 7.21 8.06
CA ALA A 74 -10.76 6.20 7.11
C ALA A 74 -11.90 5.40 6.47
N ASP A 75 -12.88 4.96 7.27
CA ASP A 75 -14.07 4.26 6.75
C ASP A 75 -14.91 5.14 5.82
N ALA A 76 -14.98 6.45 6.10
CA ALA A 76 -15.66 7.40 5.24
C ALA A 76 -14.93 7.57 3.89
N VAL A 77 -13.59 7.53 3.87
CA VAL A 77 -12.78 7.54 2.64
C VAL A 77 -13.07 6.30 1.81
N PHE A 78 -12.98 5.10 2.39
CA PHE A 78 -13.29 3.84 1.69
C PHE A 78 -14.71 3.81 1.12
N ARG A 79 -15.72 4.13 1.95
CA ARG A 79 -17.12 4.18 1.49
C ARG A 79 -17.33 5.19 0.37
N THR A 80 -16.64 6.33 0.43
CA THR A 80 -16.76 7.38 -0.58
C THR A 80 -16.08 6.97 -1.90
N ARG A 81 -14.93 6.30 -1.84
CA ARG A 81 -14.27 5.68 -3.01
C ARG A 81 -15.19 4.66 -3.68
N HIS A 82 -15.71 3.70 -2.92
CA HIS A 82 -16.59 2.66 -3.47
C HIS A 82 -17.86 3.21 -4.12
N ARG A 83 -18.49 4.21 -3.51
CA ARG A 83 -19.68 4.86 -4.10
C ARG A 83 -19.38 5.61 -5.39
N TRP A 84 -18.18 6.13 -5.55
CA TRP A 84 -17.77 6.77 -6.80
C TRP A 84 -17.47 5.73 -7.88
N GLU A 85 -16.70 4.70 -7.54
CA GLU A 85 -16.40 3.56 -8.44
C GLU A 85 -17.68 2.83 -8.90
N SER A 86 -18.71 2.76 -8.05
CA SER A 86 -20.00 2.14 -8.39
C SER A 86 -20.95 3.06 -9.17
N GLY A 87 -20.54 4.29 -9.51
CA GLY A 87 -21.39 5.29 -10.16
C GLY A 87 -22.46 5.95 -9.27
N ALA A 88 -22.52 5.59 -7.98
CA ALA A 88 -23.50 6.13 -7.02
C ALA A 88 -23.14 7.53 -6.46
N LEU A 89 -22.03 8.11 -6.90
CA LEU A 89 -21.54 9.42 -6.50
C LEU A 89 -20.82 10.09 -7.67
N SER A 90 -21.20 11.34 -8.00
CA SER A 90 -20.48 12.08 -9.05
C SER A 90 -19.06 12.45 -8.61
N LYS A 91 -18.14 12.57 -9.57
CA LYS A 91 -16.73 12.95 -9.32
C LYS A 91 -16.61 14.25 -8.51
N GLN A 92 -17.44 15.26 -8.83
CA GLN A 92 -17.46 16.52 -8.07
C GLN A 92 -17.86 16.32 -6.60
N LYS A 93 -18.88 15.49 -6.31
CA LYS A 93 -19.29 15.20 -4.93
C LYS A 93 -18.25 14.33 -4.21
N TYR A 94 -17.61 13.42 -4.92
CA TYR A 94 -16.50 12.59 -4.44
C TYR A 94 -15.35 13.45 -3.93
N LEU A 95 -14.77 14.30 -4.80
CA LEU A 95 -13.65 15.17 -4.45
C LEU A 95 -14.00 16.15 -3.33
N ARG A 96 -15.19 16.75 -3.35
CA ARG A 96 -15.66 17.65 -2.28
C ARG A 96 -15.75 16.95 -0.93
N ARG A 97 -16.19 15.69 -0.90
CA ARG A 97 -16.24 14.91 0.36
C ARG A 97 -14.84 14.61 0.86
N LEU A 98 -13.95 14.14 -0.01
CA LEU A 98 -12.56 13.85 0.36
C LEU A 98 -11.81 15.08 0.88
N ALA A 99 -11.99 16.25 0.26
CA ALA A 99 -11.39 17.49 0.74
C ALA A 99 -11.81 17.82 2.19
N ARG A 100 -13.10 17.65 2.51
CA ARG A 100 -13.60 17.83 3.89
C ARG A 100 -13.06 16.77 4.86
N TYR A 101 -12.90 15.54 4.39
CA TYR A 101 -12.30 14.47 5.19
C TYR A 101 -10.82 14.74 5.45
N ARG A 102 -10.06 15.21 4.45
CA ARG A 102 -8.65 15.61 4.59
C ARG A 102 -8.48 16.73 5.61
N GLN A 103 -9.35 17.74 5.59
CA GLN A 103 -9.34 18.80 6.60
C GLN A 103 -9.63 18.26 8.01
N SER A 104 -10.68 17.44 8.14
CA SER A 104 -11.04 16.81 9.43
C SER A 104 -9.94 15.89 9.95
N TRP A 105 -9.29 15.16 9.04
CA TRP A 105 -8.17 14.26 9.30
C TRP A 105 -6.98 15.01 9.87
N ARG A 106 -6.54 16.08 9.21
CA ARG A 106 -5.43 16.93 9.68
C ARG A 106 -5.70 17.48 11.08
N SER A 107 -6.88 18.06 11.30
CA SER A 107 -7.28 18.58 12.62
C SER A 107 -7.24 17.51 13.72
N GLN A 108 -7.68 16.29 13.42
CA GLN A 108 -7.65 15.19 14.39
C GLN A 108 -6.25 14.66 14.66
N LEU A 109 -5.39 14.63 13.65
CA LEU A 109 -3.98 14.28 13.83
C LEU A 109 -3.21 15.34 14.61
N GLU A 110 -3.49 16.63 14.41
CA GLU A 110 -2.90 17.73 15.20
C GLU A 110 -3.24 17.57 16.69
N ARG A 111 -4.51 17.26 16.99
CA ARG A 111 -4.93 16.92 18.35
C ARG A 111 -4.21 15.67 18.87
N GLY A 112 -4.10 14.62 18.06
CA GLY A 112 -3.38 13.40 18.43
C GLY A 112 -1.89 13.64 18.71
N ALA A 113 -1.24 14.53 17.95
CA ALA A 113 0.15 14.89 18.16
C ALA A 113 0.41 15.58 19.52
N LEU A 114 -0.62 16.16 20.14
CA LEU A 114 -0.57 16.81 21.45
C LEU A 114 -1.06 15.90 22.57
N LEU A 115 -2.22 15.26 22.38
CA LEU A 115 -3.00 14.62 23.44
C LEU A 115 -2.71 13.12 23.61
N CYS A 116 -2.29 12.43 22.55
CA CYS A 116 -2.01 11.00 22.64
C CYS A 116 -0.82 10.71 23.57
N SER A 117 -0.62 9.45 23.92
CA SER A 117 0.59 9.02 24.60
C SER A 117 1.83 9.17 23.72
N LYS A 118 3.02 9.18 24.34
CA LYS A 118 4.31 9.37 23.65
C LYS A 118 4.45 8.44 22.44
N ARG A 119 3.96 7.19 22.55
CA ARG A 119 3.94 6.19 21.49
C ARG A 119 3.18 6.66 20.23
N TYR A 120 2.01 7.27 20.40
CA TYR A 120 1.12 7.61 19.28
C TYR A 120 1.21 9.07 18.83
N ARG A 121 1.79 9.99 19.64
CA ARG A 121 2.11 11.36 19.18
C ARG A 121 2.98 11.35 17.93
N GLY A 122 4.08 10.58 17.96
CA GLY A 122 4.99 10.46 16.82
C GLY A 122 4.31 9.87 15.58
N ARG A 123 3.36 8.96 15.76
CA ARG A 123 2.56 8.40 14.66
C ARG A 123 1.62 9.45 14.05
N CYS A 124 0.97 10.28 14.87
CA CYS A 124 0.13 11.36 14.36
C CYS A 124 0.96 12.40 13.61
N GLN A 125 2.14 12.77 14.13
CA GLN A 125 3.08 13.66 13.46
C GLN A 125 3.59 13.10 12.14
N LEU A 126 3.87 11.80 12.07
CA LEU A 126 4.28 11.14 10.84
C LEU A 126 3.16 11.22 9.77
N LEU A 127 1.91 10.90 10.15
CA LEU A 127 0.77 10.99 9.23
C LEU A 127 0.47 12.42 8.77
N LEU A 128 0.81 13.43 9.57
CA LEU A 128 0.73 14.84 9.15
C LEU A 128 1.80 15.18 8.10
N ARG A 129 3.02 14.66 8.25
CA ARG A 129 4.10 14.83 7.28
C ARG A 129 3.81 14.10 5.98
N ASP A 130 3.17 12.94 6.07
CA ASP A 130 2.83 12.07 4.94
C ASP A 130 1.51 12.45 4.25
N ASP A 131 0.92 13.62 4.55
CA ASP A 131 -0.41 14.02 4.07
C ASP A 131 -0.51 14.00 2.55
N GLU A 132 0.48 14.50 1.82
CA GLU A 132 0.45 14.47 0.35
C GLU A 132 0.40 13.05 -0.19
N MET A 133 1.22 12.15 0.35
CA MET A 133 1.24 10.74 -0.05
C MET A 133 -0.05 10.00 0.34
N LEU A 134 -0.74 10.40 1.42
CA LEU A 134 -2.02 9.80 1.79
C LEU A 134 -3.13 10.16 0.80
N TRP A 135 -3.10 11.37 0.23
CA TRP A 135 -4.19 11.91 -0.58
C TRP A 135 -3.88 12.00 -2.08
N ARG A 136 -2.76 11.43 -2.54
CA ARG A 136 -2.33 11.48 -3.95
C ARG A 136 -3.40 10.95 -4.92
N PHE A 137 -4.12 9.91 -4.55
CA PHE A 137 -5.22 9.32 -5.32
C PHE A 137 -6.37 10.29 -5.65
N MET A 138 -6.43 11.46 -5.01
CA MET A 138 -7.41 12.50 -5.34
C MET A 138 -7.10 13.24 -6.64
N THR A 139 -5.84 13.15 -7.10
CA THR A 139 -5.33 13.95 -8.22
C THR A 139 -5.32 13.19 -9.54
N ASP A 140 -5.29 11.87 -9.46
CA ASP A 140 -5.33 10.96 -10.59
C ASP A 140 -6.18 9.75 -10.20
N ASP A 141 -7.19 9.49 -11.04
CA ASP A 141 -8.21 8.47 -10.83
C ASP A 141 -7.62 7.05 -10.95
N GLU A 142 -6.52 6.88 -11.70
CA GLU A 142 -5.83 5.60 -11.91
C GLU A 142 -5.05 5.14 -10.66
N ILE A 143 -4.71 6.07 -9.77
CA ILE A 143 -4.01 5.74 -8.53
C ILE A 143 -4.98 5.00 -7.59
N ALA A 144 -4.63 3.75 -7.29
CA ALA A 144 -5.39 2.93 -6.36
C ALA A 144 -5.27 3.44 -4.92
N LEU A 145 -6.36 3.34 -4.16
CA LEU A 145 -6.41 3.69 -2.74
C LEU A 145 -5.57 2.73 -1.86
N THR A 146 -5.36 1.50 -2.33
CA THR A 146 -4.67 0.43 -1.59
C THR A 146 -3.69 -0.33 -2.49
N ASN A 147 -2.69 -0.96 -1.88
CA ASN A 147 -1.73 -1.83 -2.57
C ASN A 147 -2.26 -3.26 -2.79
N ASN A 148 -3.59 -3.45 -2.81
CA ASN A 148 -4.24 -4.76 -2.87
C ASN A 148 -3.77 -5.60 -4.05
N GLU A 149 -3.50 -4.97 -5.21
CA GLU A 149 -3.02 -5.68 -6.39
C GLU A 149 -1.65 -6.31 -6.15
N ALA A 150 -0.70 -5.54 -5.60
CA ALA A 150 0.63 -6.03 -5.24
C ALA A 150 0.56 -7.14 -4.18
N GLU A 151 -0.28 -6.98 -3.16
CA GLU A 151 -0.49 -8.00 -2.14
C GLU A 151 -1.08 -9.30 -2.71
N ARG A 152 -2.07 -9.20 -3.61
CA ARG A 152 -2.67 -10.35 -4.29
C ARG A 152 -1.64 -11.08 -5.15
N ALA A 153 -0.84 -10.34 -5.92
CA ALA A 153 0.20 -10.91 -6.77
C ALA A 153 1.28 -11.64 -5.93
N LEU A 154 1.61 -11.12 -4.75
CA LEU A 154 2.57 -11.74 -3.82
C LEU A 154 1.98 -12.92 -3.02
N ARG A 155 0.65 -13.01 -2.85
CA ARG A 155 0.02 -14.02 -2.00
C ARG A 155 0.35 -15.45 -2.41
N GLY A 156 0.35 -15.74 -3.71
CA GLY A 156 0.70 -17.07 -4.23
C GLY A 156 2.12 -17.48 -3.83
N TYR A 157 3.07 -16.54 -3.93
CA TYR A 157 4.44 -16.76 -3.49
C TYR A 157 4.55 -16.96 -1.98
N VAL A 158 3.85 -16.15 -1.17
CA VAL A 158 3.88 -16.29 0.29
C VAL A 158 3.40 -17.67 0.73
N LEU A 159 2.34 -18.19 0.12
CA LEU A 159 1.83 -19.54 0.37
C LEU A 159 2.82 -20.62 -0.08
N TRP A 160 3.37 -20.48 -1.29
CA TRP A 160 4.39 -21.42 -1.80
C TRP A 160 5.61 -21.48 -0.88
N ARG A 161 6.15 -20.33 -0.46
CA ARG A 161 7.30 -20.25 0.45
C ARG A 161 6.99 -20.93 1.79
N LYS A 162 5.78 -20.72 2.34
CA LYS A 162 5.36 -21.34 3.60
C LYS A 162 5.27 -22.86 3.48
N GLY A 163 4.67 -23.38 2.41
CA GLY A 163 4.53 -24.82 2.19
C GLY A 163 5.83 -25.55 1.84
N SER A 164 6.79 -24.84 1.22
CA SER A 164 8.09 -25.40 0.82
C SER A 164 9.22 -25.17 1.83
N TYR A 165 8.93 -24.52 2.96
CA TYR A 165 9.94 -24.12 3.96
C TYR A 165 11.10 -23.28 3.39
N GLY A 166 10.81 -22.46 2.38
CA GLY A 166 11.83 -21.60 1.75
C GLY A 166 12.61 -22.27 0.62
N VAL A 167 13.78 -21.71 0.32
CA VAL A 167 14.73 -22.21 -0.69
C VAL A 167 16.11 -22.29 -0.03
N TRP A 168 16.89 -23.31 -0.38
CA TRP A 168 18.22 -23.55 0.19
C TRP A 168 19.36 -23.38 -0.81
N SER A 169 19.05 -23.01 -2.06
CA SER A 169 20.03 -22.79 -3.13
C SER A 169 19.74 -21.52 -3.93
N HIS A 170 20.81 -20.85 -4.36
CA HIS A 170 20.72 -19.66 -5.20
C HIS A 170 19.93 -19.93 -6.51
N ARG A 171 20.15 -21.11 -7.13
CA ARG A 171 19.42 -21.53 -8.32
C ARG A 171 17.92 -21.61 -8.07
N GLY A 172 17.49 -22.12 -6.91
CA GLY A 172 16.09 -22.18 -6.55
C GLY A 172 15.48 -20.78 -6.38
N GLU A 173 16.22 -19.82 -5.80
CA GLU A 173 15.74 -18.45 -5.62
C GLU A 173 15.52 -17.76 -6.96
N LEU A 174 16.50 -17.87 -7.87
CA LEU A 174 16.38 -17.37 -9.24
C LEU A 174 15.19 -18.00 -9.97
N PHE A 175 14.98 -19.31 -9.81
CA PHE A 175 13.83 -20.00 -10.39
C PHE A 175 12.51 -19.40 -9.88
N ARG A 176 12.37 -19.17 -8.56
CA ARG A 176 11.15 -18.58 -7.99
C ARG A 176 10.87 -17.20 -8.56
N GLN A 177 11.86 -16.33 -8.59
CA GLN A 177 11.73 -14.97 -9.14
C GLN A 177 11.26 -14.97 -10.59
N ARG A 178 11.89 -15.81 -11.42
CA ARG A 178 11.61 -15.92 -12.86
C ARG A 178 10.22 -16.49 -13.13
N ILE A 179 9.86 -17.59 -12.48
CA ILE A 179 8.54 -18.21 -12.66
C ILE A 179 7.42 -17.30 -12.18
N LEU A 180 7.56 -16.63 -11.03
CA LEU A 180 6.56 -15.66 -10.58
C LEU A 180 6.41 -14.51 -11.55
N SER A 181 7.54 -13.97 -12.04
CA SER A 181 7.52 -12.90 -13.05
C SER A 181 6.78 -13.32 -14.30
N LEU A 182 7.07 -14.49 -14.85
CA LEU A 182 6.43 -14.99 -16.06
C LEU A 182 4.94 -15.26 -15.84
N VAL A 183 4.58 -15.96 -14.76
CA VAL A 183 3.20 -16.33 -14.46
C VAL A 183 2.32 -15.10 -14.24
N GLU A 184 2.75 -14.15 -13.41
CA GLU A 184 1.97 -12.95 -13.10
C GLU A 184 1.91 -11.99 -14.30
N THR A 185 2.96 -11.93 -15.12
CA THR A 185 2.90 -11.20 -16.40
C THR A 185 1.89 -11.86 -17.34
N GLY A 186 1.86 -13.20 -17.41
CA GLY A 186 0.91 -13.95 -18.24
C GLY A 186 -0.53 -13.68 -17.88
N LYS A 187 -0.83 -13.74 -16.58
CA LYS A 187 -2.16 -13.41 -16.05
C LYS A 187 -2.57 -11.98 -16.41
N ARG A 188 -1.68 -11.00 -16.27
CA ARG A 188 -1.95 -9.59 -16.62
C ARG A 188 -2.20 -9.38 -18.11
N LEU A 189 -1.52 -10.14 -18.96
CA LEU A 189 -1.73 -10.13 -20.42
C LEU A 189 -2.93 -10.98 -20.87
N GLY A 190 -3.69 -11.58 -19.94
CA GLY A 190 -4.81 -12.47 -20.26
C GLY A 190 -4.39 -13.80 -20.91
N ARG A 191 -3.13 -14.21 -20.77
CA ARG A 191 -2.58 -15.46 -21.33
C ARG A 191 -2.55 -16.57 -20.31
N CYS A 192 -2.79 -17.81 -20.74
CA CYS A 192 -2.60 -18.99 -19.90
C CYS A 192 -1.11 -19.17 -19.53
N PRO A 193 -0.73 -19.10 -18.23
CA PRO A 193 0.67 -19.22 -17.84
C PRO A 193 1.29 -20.58 -18.21
N GLN A 194 0.50 -21.66 -18.20
CA GLN A 194 0.97 -23.00 -18.54
C GLN A 194 1.33 -23.11 -20.02
N GLU A 195 0.50 -22.55 -20.90
CA GLU A 195 0.76 -22.53 -22.35
C GLU A 195 2.00 -21.69 -22.66
N TRP A 196 2.13 -20.54 -22.00
CA TRP A 196 3.29 -19.69 -22.19
C TRP A 196 4.59 -20.37 -21.73
N LEU A 197 4.56 -21.04 -20.56
CA LEU A 197 5.70 -21.84 -20.09
C LEU A 197 6.06 -22.97 -21.07
N ARG A 198 5.06 -23.69 -21.59
CA ARG A 198 5.30 -24.74 -22.61
C ARG A 198 5.94 -24.19 -23.87
N ALA A 199 5.51 -23.01 -24.33
CA ALA A 199 6.09 -22.36 -25.50
C ALA A 199 7.57 -22.00 -25.28
N VAL A 200 7.91 -21.45 -24.11
CA VAL A 200 9.30 -21.06 -23.77
C VAL A 200 10.22 -22.29 -23.65
N VAL A 201 9.73 -23.41 -23.12
CA VAL A 201 10.55 -24.64 -22.96
C VAL A 201 10.75 -25.39 -24.28
N ARG A 202 9.84 -25.22 -25.24
CA ARG A 202 9.91 -25.87 -26.56
C ARG A 202 10.71 -25.08 -27.59
N ALA A 203 10.96 -23.80 -27.34
CA ALA A 203 11.80 -22.92 -28.15
C ALA A 203 13.28 -23.14 -27.84
#